data_AF-A0A7W2IM31-F1
#
_entry.id   AF-A0A7W2IM31-F1
#
_cell.length_a   1.000
_cell.length_b   1.000
_cell.length_c   1.000
_cell.angle_alpha   90.00
_cell.angle_beta   90.00
_cell.angle_gamma   90.00
#
_symmetry.space_group_name_H-M   'P 1'
#
loop_
_entity.id
_entity.type
_entity.pdbx_description
1 polymer ?
#
loop_
_entity_poly.entity_id
_entity_poly.type
_entity_poly.pdbx_seq_one_letter_code
_entity_poly.pdbx_strand_id
1 'polypeptide(L)'
;MNLTNCLKMISNLFRAILRPFPLIGGLADCSRKDHASAIKDFFLTITFSTLTFWVTVVIMSVLALYSTATTSDMILKTVSNGELLTFSVSFAGPILLAAMQDRNGKSPFPGAIWHVYALWAFAIIAAVIFGLLKLQVVANLNIGLNMDRVRNWSYFVFGLALVLRYTAIVYQKMLGAADALMPKQDKEFSDEWAAHAKKKGQES
;
A
#
# COMPACT_ATOMS: atom_id res chain seq x y z
N MET A 1 3.91 -17.12 -34.03
CA MET A 1 3.04 -16.19 -33.29
C MET A 1 3.93 -15.37 -32.37
N ASN A 2 4.05 -14.06 -32.62
CA ASN A 2 5.06 -13.21 -31.96
C ASN A 2 4.80 -13.02 -30.46
N LEU A 3 5.84 -13.18 -29.64
CA LEU A 3 5.80 -13.04 -28.17
C LEU A 3 5.22 -11.68 -27.72
N THR A 4 5.48 -10.64 -28.49
CA THR A 4 4.99 -9.27 -28.28
C THR A 4 3.47 -9.14 -28.43
N ASN A 5 2.84 -9.91 -29.32
CA ASN A 5 1.39 -9.89 -29.48
C ASN A 5 0.70 -10.66 -28.34
N CYS A 6 1.31 -11.73 -27.84
CA CYS A 6 0.80 -12.46 -26.67
C CYS A 6 0.85 -11.59 -25.40
N LEU A 7 1.95 -10.87 -25.18
CA LEU A 7 2.10 -9.90 -24.09
C LEU A 7 1.07 -8.76 -24.14
N LYS A 8 0.79 -8.23 -25.34
CA LYS A 8 -0.25 -7.19 -25.51
C LYS A 8 -1.66 -7.73 -25.24
N MET A 9 -1.95 -8.96 -25.66
CA MET A 9 -3.26 -9.59 -25.43
C MET A 9 -3.50 -9.87 -23.95
N ILE A 10 -2.50 -10.42 -23.24
CA ILE A 10 -2.56 -10.65 -21.78
C ILE A 10 -2.71 -9.31 -21.04
N SER A 11 -1.95 -8.29 -21.42
CA SER A 11 -2.08 -6.94 -20.88
C SER A 11 -3.51 -6.42 -21.04
N ASN A 12 -4.09 -6.50 -22.25
CA ASN A 12 -5.43 -5.98 -22.51
C ASN A 12 -6.52 -6.75 -21.76
N LEU A 13 -6.38 -8.07 -21.63
CA LEU A 13 -7.29 -8.90 -20.84
C LEU A 13 -7.21 -8.55 -19.35
N PHE A 14 -5.99 -8.38 -18.83
CA PHE A 14 -5.75 -7.98 -17.44
C PHE A 14 -6.33 -6.60 -17.14
N ARG A 15 -6.20 -5.64 -18.07
CA ARG A 15 -6.83 -4.32 -17.97
C ARG A 15 -8.36 -4.41 -17.97
N ALA A 16 -8.94 -5.26 -18.80
CA ALA A 16 -10.39 -5.44 -18.87
C ALA A 16 -10.98 -6.05 -17.58
N ILE A 17 -10.25 -6.99 -16.95
CA ILE A 17 -10.67 -7.65 -15.71
C ILE A 17 -10.47 -6.75 -14.48
N LEU A 18 -9.42 -5.94 -14.45
CA LEU A 18 -9.10 -5.10 -13.30
C LEU A 18 -9.89 -3.79 -13.24
N ARG A 19 -10.18 -3.17 -14.39
CA ARG A 19 -10.94 -1.91 -14.48
C ARG A 19 -12.24 -1.84 -13.67
N PRO A 20 -13.08 -2.90 -13.57
CA PRO A 20 -14.29 -2.85 -12.76
C PRO A 20 -14.02 -2.81 -11.24
N PHE A 21 -12.81 -3.16 -10.78
CA PHE A 21 -12.50 -3.12 -9.34
C PHE A 21 -12.08 -1.71 -8.91
N PRO A 22 -12.82 -1.04 -8.02
CA PRO A 22 -12.52 0.34 -7.62
C PRO A 22 -11.16 0.48 -6.93
N LEU A 23 -10.64 -0.60 -6.33
CA LEU A 23 -9.35 -0.62 -5.63
C LEU A 23 -8.14 -0.87 -6.54
N ILE A 24 -8.31 -1.65 -7.61
CA ILE A 24 -7.19 -2.16 -8.43
C ILE A 24 -7.28 -1.65 -9.87
N GLY A 25 -8.41 -1.05 -10.25
CA GLY A 25 -8.72 -0.68 -11.63
C GLY A 25 -7.76 0.30 -12.27
N GLY A 26 -7.19 1.25 -11.52
CA GLY A 26 -6.20 2.17 -12.08
C GLY A 26 -4.75 1.66 -12.03
N LEU A 27 -4.46 0.47 -11.44
CA LEU A 27 -3.15 -0.19 -11.63
C LEU A 27 -2.94 -0.55 -13.10
N ALA A 28 -4.03 -0.83 -13.82
CA ALA A 28 -4.03 -1.13 -15.26
C ALA A 28 -3.43 0.01 -16.10
N ASP A 29 -3.60 1.26 -15.64
CA ASP A 29 -3.21 2.46 -16.35
C ASP A 29 -1.81 2.99 -15.93
N CYS A 30 -1.17 2.35 -14.94
CA CYS A 30 0.16 2.72 -14.46
C CYS A 30 1.29 2.25 -15.41
N SER A 31 2.36 3.04 -15.52
CA SER A 31 3.55 2.69 -16.31
C SER A 31 4.47 1.72 -15.56
N ARG A 32 5.24 0.91 -16.30
CA ARG A 32 6.29 0.06 -15.71
C ARG A 32 7.31 0.85 -14.88
N LYS A 33 7.56 2.12 -15.24
CA LYS A 33 8.45 3.02 -14.49
C LYS A 33 7.88 3.35 -13.12
N ASP A 34 6.57 3.54 -13.03
CA ASP A 34 5.86 3.84 -11.78
C ASP A 34 5.92 2.62 -10.84
N HIS A 35 5.69 1.42 -11.39
CA HIS A 35 5.85 0.18 -10.63
C HIS A 35 7.28 -0.03 -10.11
N ALA A 36 8.30 0.21 -10.94
CA ALA A 36 9.70 0.05 -10.52
C ALA A 36 10.09 1.04 -9.42
N SER A 37 9.62 2.29 -9.50
CA SER A 37 9.82 3.27 -8.44
C SER A 37 9.03 2.91 -7.18
N ALA A 38 7.78 2.46 -7.32
CA ALA A 38 6.92 2.09 -6.21
C ALA A 38 7.47 0.87 -5.44
N ILE A 39 8.07 -0.10 -6.13
CA ILE A 39 8.71 -1.25 -5.48
C ILE A 39 9.85 -0.80 -4.56
N LYS A 40 10.68 0.16 -4.98
CA LYS A 40 11.78 0.69 -4.14
C LYS A 40 11.23 1.33 -2.87
N ASP A 41 10.23 2.20 -3.01
CA ASP A 41 9.60 2.89 -1.89
C ASP A 41 8.86 1.91 -0.97
N PHE A 42 8.25 0.87 -1.54
CA PHE A 42 7.58 -0.20 -0.80
C PHE A 42 8.58 -1.03 0.01
N PHE A 43 9.71 -1.43 -0.59
CA PHE A 43 10.78 -2.14 0.13
C PHE A 43 11.36 -1.29 1.26
N LEU A 44 11.61 -0.01 1.01
CA LEU A 44 12.09 0.91 2.03
C LEU A 44 11.06 1.05 3.17
N THR A 45 9.78 1.23 2.82
CA THR A 45 8.69 1.28 3.80
C THR A 45 8.62 0.01 4.65
N ILE A 46 8.69 -1.18 4.03
CA ILE A 46 8.67 -2.45 4.75
C ILE A 46 9.89 -2.59 5.65
N THR A 47 11.08 -2.22 5.16
CA THR A 47 12.32 -2.34 5.94
C THR A 47 12.26 -1.46 7.19
N PHE A 48 11.84 -0.20 7.04
CA PHE A 48 11.68 0.70 8.18
C PHE A 48 10.53 0.28 9.09
N SER A 49 9.42 -0.22 8.55
CA SER A 49 8.30 -0.69 9.37
C SER A 49 8.74 -1.90 10.19
N THR A 50 9.35 -2.90 9.56
CA THR A 50 9.84 -4.10 10.27
C THR A 50 11.03 -3.83 11.20
N LEU A 51 11.59 -2.63 11.23
CA LEU A 51 12.70 -2.30 12.14
C LEU A 51 12.32 -2.50 13.61
N THR A 52 11.09 -2.10 14.01
CA THR A 52 10.64 -2.31 15.39
C THR A 52 10.48 -3.80 15.72
N PHE A 53 10.16 -4.64 14.73
CA PHE A 53 10.15 -6.09 14.88
C PHE A 53 11.55 -6.66 15.14
N TRP A 54 12.55 -6.20 14.38
CA TRP A 54 13.95 -6.58 14.59
C TRP A 54 14.46 -6.15 15.97
N VAL A 55 14.08 -4.96 16.43
CA VAL A 55 14.40 -4.49 17.80
C VAL A 55 13.78 -5.43 18.84
N THR A 56 12.52 -5.83 18.70
CA THR A 56 11.88 -6.79 19.61
C THR A 56 12.63 -8.13 19.64
N VAL A 57 13.05 -8.65 18.48
CA VAL A 57 13.83 -9.90 18.41
C VAL A 57 15.18 -9.77 19.13
N VAL A 58 15.88 -8.63 18.97
CA VAL A 58 17.14 -8.35 19.69
C VAL A 58 16.91 -8.22 21.20
N ILE A 59 15.82 -7.58 21.62
CA ILE A 59 15.48 -7.51 23.05
C ILE A 59 15.22 -8.92 23.59
N MET A 60 14.45 -9.74 22.88
CA MET A 60 14.18 -11.12 23.28
C MET A 60 15.45 -11.97 23.37
N SER A 61 16.42 -11.79 22.47
CA SER A 61 17.65 -12.58 22.49
C SER A 61 18.55 -12.31 23.71
N VAL A 62 18.42 -11.14 24.33
CA VAL A 62 19.17 -10.76 25.54
C VAL A 62 18.43 -11.19 26.82
N LEU A 63 17.13 -11.50 26.76
CA LEU A 63 16.37 -11.96 27.92
C LEU A 63 16.72 -13.42 28.26
N ALA A 64 17.03 -13.68 29.53
CA ALA A 64 17.44 -15.00 30.03
C ALA A 64 16.41 -16.12 29.72
N LEU A 65 15.11 -15.77 29.69
CA LEU A 65 14.00 -16.66 29.34
C LEU A 65 14.04 -17.19 27.90
N TYR A 66 14.86 -16.61 27.03
CA TYR A 66 14.92 -16.91 25.60
C TYR A 66 16.34 -17.27 25.14
N SER A 67 17.28 -17.47 26.07
CA SER A 67 18.70 -17.74 25.78
C SER A 67 18.97 -19.01 24.96
N THR A 68 18.03 -19.95 24.94
CA THR A 68 18.11 -21.21 24.17
C THR A 68 17.19 -21.26 22.95
N ALA A 69 16.38 -20.22 22.72
CA ALA A 69 15.44 -20.20 21.60
C ALA A 69 16.15 -19.86 20.29
N THR A 70 15.72 -20.47 19.19
CA THR A 70 16.23 -20.12 17.86
C THR A 70 15.70 -18.76 17.44
N THR A 71 16.44 -18.03 16.60
CA THR A 71 15.98 -16.74 16.06
C THR A 71 14.64 -16.86 15.32
N SER A 72 14.41 -17.99 14.64
CA SER A 72 13.12 -18.30 14.00
C SER A 72 11.97 -18.40 15.00
N ASP A 73 12.20 -19.02 16.17
CA ASP A 73 11.15 -19.15 17.19
C ASP A 73 10.82 -17.80 17.83
N MET A 74 11.83 -16.94 18.02
CA MET A 74 11.63 -15.57 18.50
C MET A 74 10.79 -14.77 17.50
N ILE A 75 11.14 -14.84 16.21
CA ILE A 75 10.38 -14.19 15.12
C ILE A 75 8.92 -14.69 15.13
N LEU A 76 8.71 -16.01 15.17
CA LEU A 76 7.36 -16.59 15.16
C LEU A 76 6.55 -16.18 16.39
N LYS A 77 7.16 -16.13 17.57
CA LYS A 77 6.50 -15.66 18.81
C LYS A 77 6.06 -14.22 18.70
N THR A 78 6.96 -13.34 18.25
CA THR A 78 6.68 -11.91 18.05
C THR A 78 5.52 -11.71 17.06
N VAL A 79 5.49 -12.47 15.95
CA VAL A 79 4.37 -12.44 15.00
C VAL A 79 3.08 -12.98 15.62
N SER A 80 3.17 -14.07 16.39
CA SER A 80 2.00 -14.72 17.02
C SER A 80 1.32 -13.86 18.10
N ASN A 81 2.05 -12.90 18.68
CA ASN A 81 1.54 -11.98 19.71
C ASN A 81 0.66 -10.84 19.17
N GLY A 82 0.33 -10.87 17.87
CA GLY A 82 -0.56 -9.91 17.22
C GLY A 82 0.14 -8.65 16.70
N GLU A 83 1.46 -8.55 16.82
CA GLU A 83 2.23 -7.39 16.35
C GLU A 83 2.10 -7.19 14.84
N LEU A 84 1.91 -8.28 14.10
CA LEU A 84 1.62 -8.28 12.66
C LEU A 84 0.34 -7.49 12.31
N LEU A 85 -0.66 -7.51 13.18
CA LEU A 85 -1.91 -6.76 13.00
C LEU A 85 -1.71 -5.28 13.27
N THR A 86 -0.93 -4.94 14.31
CA THR A 86 -0.53 -3.55 14.59
C THR A 86 0.21 -2.95 13.39
N PHE A 87 1.12 -3.72 12.80
CA PHE A 87 1.79 -3.34 11.55
C PHE A 87 0.82 -3.14 10.40
N SER A 88 -0.11 -4.08 10.22
CA SER A 88 -1.10 -4.00 9.16
C SER A 88 -1.92 -2.71 9.22
N VAL A 89 -2.35 -2.31 10.43
CA VAL A 89 -3.13 -1.08 10.65
C VAL A 89 -2.27 0.17 10.42
N SER A 90 -0.97 0.14 10.75
CA SER A 90 -0.07 1.28 10.51
C SER A 90 0.03 1.65 9.02
N PHE A 91 -0.17 0.69 8.12
CA PHE A 91 -0.20 0.93 6.68
C PHE A 91 -1.47 1.62 6.19
N ALA A 92 -2.55 1.62 6.97
CA ALA A 92 -3.80 2.28 6.61
C ALA A 92 -3.67 3.81 6.59
N GLY A 93 -2.86 4.38 7.50
CA GLY A 93 -2.74 5.84 7.69
C GLY A 93 -2.39 6.60 6.40
N PRO A 94 -1.28 6.28 5.70
CA PRO A 94 -0.95 7.01 4.50
C PRO A 94 -1.86 6.70 3.31
N ILE A 95 -2.57 5.56 3.30
CA ILE A 95 -3.60 5.26 2.29
C ILE A 95 -4.80 6.18 2.50
N LEU A 96 -5.24 6.33 3.75
CA LEU A 96 -6.32 7.24 4.13
C LEU A 96 -5.95 8.69 3.78
N LEU A 97 -4.72 9.11 4.08
CA LEU A 97 -4.23 10.44 3.75
C LEU A 97 -4.21 10.68 2.23
N ALA A 98 -3.78 9.71 1.43
CA ALA A 98 -3.82 9.80 -0.02
C ALA A 98 -5.26 9.84 -0.59
N ALA A 99 -6.20 9.12 0.03
CA ALA A 99 -7.61 9.11 -0.38
C ALA A 99 -8.36 10.39 0.02
N MET A 100 -7.99 11.03 1.14
CA MET A 100 -8.63 12.24 1.67
C MET A 100 -8.04 13.55 1.15
N GLN A 101 -6.85 13.52 0.53
CA GLN A 101 -6.25 14.72 -0.03
C GLN A 101 -7.08 15.22 -1.21
N ASP A 102 -7.88 16.25 -0.95
CA ASP A 102 -8.64 16.95 -1.98
C ASP A 102 -7.67 17.73 -2.88
N ARG A 103 -7.62 17.35 -4.15
CA ARG A 103 -6.70 17.94 -5.12
C ARG A 103 -7.45 18.97 -5.94
N ASN A 104 -7.49 20.20 -5.42
CA ASN A 104 -8.09 21.35 -6.10
C ASN A 104 -7.69 21.39 -7.58
N GLY A 105 -8.66 21.17 -8.47
CA GLY A 105 -8.49 21.22 -9.93
C GLY A 105 -7.92 19.97 -10.61
N LYS A 106 -7.78 18.82 -9.92
CA LYS A 106 -7.20 17.58 -10.51
C LYS A 106 -8.12 16.38 -10.34
N SER A 107 -7.86 15.28 -11.05
CA SER A 107 -8.68 14.07 -10.92
C SER A 107 -8.60 13.51 -9.49
N PRO A 108 -9.74 13.26 -8.83
CA PRO A 108 -9.75 12.69 -7.49
C PRO A 108 -9.15 11.28 -7.51
N PHE A 109 -8.69 10.82 -6.35
CA PHE A 109 -8.23 9.45 -6.19
C PHE A 109 -9.37 8.48 -6.58
N PRO A 110 -9.16 7.55 -7.54
CA PRO A 110 -10.24 6.72 -8.06
C PRO A 110 -10.82 5.84 -6.95
N GLY A 111 -12.12 5.99 -6.70
CA GLY A 111 -12.80 5.25 -5.63
C GLY A 111 -12.30 5.60 -4.23
N ALA A 112 -11.88 6.84 -3.96
CA ALA A 112 -11.40 7.31 -2.66
C ALA A 112 -12.30 6.87 -1.49
N ILE A 113 -13.62 7.11 -1.61
CA ILE A 113 -14.59 6.76 -0.57
C ILE A 113 -14.61 5.23 -0.30
N TRP A 114 -14.49 4.41 -1.36
CA TRP A 114 -14.43 2.95 -1.24
C TRP A 114 -13.15 2.48 -0.56
N HIS A 115 -12.02 3.16 -0.80
CA HIS A 115 -10.79 2.88 -0.08
C HIS A 115 -10.91 3.22 1.41
N VAL A 116 -11.58 4.32 1.76
CA VAL A 116 -11.85 4.66 3.17
C VAL A 116 -12.71 3.60 3.84
N TYR A 117 -13.82 3.18 3.22
CA TYR A 117 -14.67 2.12 3.77
C TYR A 117 -13.95 0.77 3.86
N ALA A 118 -13.15 0.41 2.86
CA ALA A 118 -12.34 -0.81 2.88
C ALA A 118 -11.30 -0.78 4.01
N LEU A 119 -10.62 0.34 4.22
CA LEU A 119 -9.67 0.52 5.32
C LEU A 119 -10.36 0.47 6.69
N TRP A 120 -11.56 1.04 6.80
CA TRP A 120 -12.33 1.00 8.04
C TRP A 120 -12.77 -0.44 8.39
N ALA A 121 -13.34 -1.17 7.43
CA ALA A 121 -13.67 -2.58 7.60
C ALA A 121 -12.43 -3.42 7.96
N PHE A 122 -11.32 -3.17 7.27
CA PHE A 122 -10.03 -3.79 7.55
C PHE A 122 -9.56 -3.53 8.99
N ALA A 123 -9.64 -2.28 9.45
CA ALA A 123 -9.23 -1.90 10.80
C ALA A 123 -10.09 -2.58 11.89
N ILE A 124 -11.40 -2.70 11.67
CA ILE A 124 -12.31 -3.43 12.57
C ILE A 124 -11.92 -4.90 12.66
N ILE A 125 -11.72 -5.56 11.50
CA ILE A 125 -11.33 -6.98 11.47
C ILE A 125 -9.99 -7.17 12.18
N ALA A 126 -9.00 -6.31 11.91
CA ALA A 126 -7.71 -6.36 12.56
C ALA A 126 -7.80 -6.15 14.08
N ALA A 127 -8.61 -5.20 14.53
CA ALA A 127 -8.83 -4.91 15.95
C ALA A 127 -9.50 -6.08 16.69
N VAL A 128 -10.50 -6.73 16.07
CA VAL A 128 -11.18 -7.90 16.65
C VAL A 128 -10.20 -9.06 16.80
N ILE A 129 -9.44 -9.40 15.75
CA ILE A 129 -8.45 -10.50 15.80
C ILE A 129 -7.36 -10.17 16.83
N PHE A 130 -6.88 -8.93 16.87
CA PHE A 130 -5.88 -8.49 17.85
C PHE A 130 -6.40 -8.60 19.28
N GLY A 131 -7.64 -8.17 19.52
CA GLY A 131 -8.30 -8.31 20.82
C GLY A 131 -8.41 -9.76 21.26
N LEU A 132 -8.82 -10.66 20.36
CA LEU A 132 -8.88 -12.11 20.64
C LEU A 132 -7.52 -12.69 21.01
N LEU A 133 -6.46 -12.34 20.27
CA LEU A 133 -5.09 -12.77 20.57
C LEU A 133 -4.59 -12.24 21.92
N LYS A 134 -4.89 -10.98 22.25
CA LYS A 134 -4.46 -10.37 23.54
C LYS A 134 -5.25 -10.91 24.73
N LEU A 135 -6.55 -11.17 24.58
CA LEU A 135 -7.36 -11.76 25.64
C LEU A 135 -6.86 -13.15 26.05
N GLN A 136 -6.37 -13.94 25.08
CA GLN A 136 -5.76 -15.24 25.40
C GLN A 136 -4.50 -15.07 26.25
N VAL A 137 -3.61 -14.14 25.88
CA VAL A 137 -2.32 -13.94 26.56
C VAL A 137 -2.50 -13.31 27.95
N VAL A 138 -3.41 -12.35 28.09
CA VAL A 138 -3.57 -11.56 29.32
C VAL A 138 -4.54 -12.21 30.31
N ALA A 139 -5.66 -12.75 29.82
CA ALA A 139 -6.74 -13.22 30.68
C ALA A 139 -6.72 -14.74 30.91
N ASN A 140 -5.79 -15.48 30.28
CA ASN A 140 -5.77 -16.96 30.26
C ASN A 140 -7.15 -17.57 29.93
N LEU A 141 -8.00 -16.80 29.24
CA LEU A 141 -9.34 -17.23 28.88
C LEU A 141 -9.20 -18.26 27.78
N ASN A 142 -9.36 -19.52 28.17
CA ASN A 142 -9.42 -20.64 27.24
C ASN A 142 -10.82 -20.64 26.58
N ILE A 143 -11.12 -19.57 25.85
CA ILE A 143 -12.23 -19.54 24.92
C ILE A 143 -11.91 -20.66 23.93
N GLY A 144 -12.80 -21.64 23.74
CA GLY A 144 -12.59 -22.83 22.89
C GLY A 144 -12.40 -22.54 21.38
N LEU A 145 -11.87 -21.37 21.06
CA LEU A 145 -11.43 -20.92 19.75
C LEU A 145 -10.12 -21.63 19.38
N ASN A 146 -10.08 -22.13 18.15
CA ASN A 146 -8.86 -22.66 17.57
C ASN A 146 -7.90 -21.50 17.26
N MET A 147 -6.95 -21.27 18.16
CA MET A 147 -6.00 -20.15 18.06
C MET A 147 -5.04 -20.28 16.88
N ASP A 148 -4.79 -21.49 16.39
CA ASP A 148 -4.02 -21.70 15.16
C ASP A 148 -4.76 -21.13 13.94
N ARG A 149 -6.09 -21.25 13.90
CA ARG A 149 -6.90 -20.62 12.86
C ARG A 149 -6.88 -19.10 12.98
N VAL A 150 -7.05 -18.55 14.19
CA VAL A 150 -7.00 -17.08 14.42
C VAL A 150 -5.65 -16.51 13.98
N ARG A 151 -4.55 -17.22 14.26
CA ARG A 151 -3.21 -16.88 13.76
C ARG A 151 -3.10 -16.99 12.24
N ASN A 152 -3.69 -17.99 11.61
CA ASN A 152 -3.71 -18.06 10.14
C ASN A 152 -4.45 -16.87 9.52
N TRP A 153 -5.56 -16.45 10.12
CA TRP A 153 -6.28 -15.24 9.68
C TRP A 153 -5.44 -13.97 9.78
N SER A 154 -4.58 -13.83 10.80
CA SER A 154 -3.72 -12.66 10.91
C SER A 154 -2.68 -12.58 9.78
N TYR A 155 -2.16 -13.72 9.30
CA TYR A 155 -1.29 -13.75 8.12
C TYR A 155 -2.02 -13.31 6.84
N PHE A 156 -3.28 -13.75 6.66
CA PHE A 156 -4.11 -13.31 5.53
C PHE A 156 -4.38 -11.80 5.56
N VAL A 157 -4.75 -11.28 6.73
CA VAL A 157 -5.00 -9.84 6.95
C VAL A 157 -3.73 -9.03 6.66
N PHE A 158 -2.57 -9.50 7.11
CA PHE A 158 -1.30 -8.85 6.81
C PHE A 158 -0.94 -8.87 5.33
N GLY A 159 -1.11 -10.01 4.66
CA GLY A 159 -0.89 -10.11 3.21
C GLY A 159 -1.77 -9.15 2.43
N LEU A 160 -3.05 -9.02 2.81
CA LEU A 160 -3.97 -8.05 2.23
C LEU A 160 -3.50 -6.61 2.48
N ALA A 161 -3.03 -6.29 3.69
CA ALA A 161 -2.49 -4.98 4.03
C ALA A 161 -1.29 -4.59 3.14
N LEU A 162 -0.39 -5.55 2.88
CA LEU A 162 0.76 -5.34 1.99
C LEU A 162 0.33 -5.04 0.56
N VAL A 163 -0.67 -5.76 0.05
CA VAL A 163 -1.23 -5.52 -1.29
C VAL A 163 -1.85 -4.12 -1.36
N LEU A 164 -2.69 -3.75 -0.39
CA LEU A 164 -3.32 -2.42 -0.33
C LEU A 164 -2.28 -1.30 -0.19
N ARG A 165 -1.20 -1.54 0.57
CA ARG A 165 -0.12 -0.59 0.72
C ARG A 165 0.65 -0.41 -0.58
N TYR A 166 0.94 -1.51 -1.28
CA TYR A 166 1.60 -1.48 -2.58
C TYR A 166 0.76 -0.72 -3.61
N THR A 167 -0.53 -1.03 -3.74
CA THR A 167 -1.43 -0.35 -4.68
C THR A 167 -1.47 1.14 -4.40
N ALA A 168 -1.57 1.55 -3.14
CA ALA A 168 -1.58 2.96 -2.76
C ALA A 168 -0.29 3.71 -3.14
N ILE A 169 0.89 3.11 -2.95
CA ILE A 169 2.17 3.72 -3.36
C ILE A 169 2.23 3.87 -4.88
N VAL A 170 1.80 2.84 -5.63
CA VAL A 170 1.75 2.89 -7.09
C VAL A 170 0.83 4.03 -7.56
N TYR A 171 -0.37 4.14 -6.99
CA TYR A 171 -1.28 5.24 -7.30
C TYR A 171 -0.69 6.60 -6.98
N GLN A 172 -0.04 6.75 -5.82
CA GLN A 172 0.57 8.01 -5.43
C GLN A 172 1.68 8.43 -6.43
N LYS A 173 2.43 7.47 -6.97
CA LYS A 173 3.44 7.74 -8.01
C LYS A 173 2.81 8.15 -9.35
N MET A 174 1.79 7.43 -9.80
CA MET A 174 1.05 7.77 -11.02
C MET A 174 0.49 9.21 -10.93
N LEU A 175 -0.15 9.52 -9.80
CA LEU A 175 -0.71 10.84 -9.52
C LEU A 175 0.37 11.92 -9.41
N GLY A 176 1.51 11.63 -8.78
CA GLY A 176 2.65 12.55 -8.73
C GLY A 176 3.29 12.81 -10.09
N ALA A 177 3.35 11.81 -10.96
CA ALA A 177 3.86 11.96 -12.32
C ALA A 177 2.92 12.81 -13.19
N ALA A 178 1.61 12.59 -13.10
CA ALA A 178 0.61 13.42 -13.78
C ALA A 178 0.68 14.89 -13.31
N ASP A 179 0.84 15.11 -12.01
CA ASP A 179 0.97 16.43 -11.41
C ASP A 179 2.22 17.19 -11.87
N ALA A 180 3.32 16.49 -12.12
CA ALA A 180 4.57 17.09 -12.58
C ALA A 180 4.56 17.47 -14.07
N LEU A 181 3.63 16.90 -14.84
CA LEU A 181 3.49 17.14 -16.28
C LEU A 181 2.65 18.39 -16.58
N MET A 182 1.55 18.64 -15.84
CA MET A 182 0.66 19.78 -16.13
C MET A 182 1.36 21.16 -16.09
N PRO A 183 2.16 21.53 -15.05
CA PRO A 183 2.79 22.84 -15.01
C PRO A 183 3.82 23.05 -16.12
N LYS A 184 4.41 21.96 -16.62
CA LYS A 184 5.32 22.02 -17.76
C LYS A 184 4.57 22.28 -19.06
N GLN A 185 3.43 21.62 -19.25
CA GLN A 185 2.57 21.83 -20.41
C GLN A 185 1.94 23.23 -20.41
N ASP A 186 1.45 23.71 -19.27
CA ASP A 186 0.88 25.07 -19.15
C ASP A 186 1.93 26.15 -19.44
N LYS A 187 3.18 25.94 -18.97
CA LYS A 187 4.29 26.84 -19.24
C LYS A 187 4.69 26.82 -20.73
N GLU A 188 4.81 25.64 -21.31
CA GLU A 188 5.16 25.48 -22.73
C GLU A 188 4.09 26.10 -23.64
N PHE A 189 2.81 25.89 -23.32
CA PHE A 189 1.69 26.54 -24.01
C PHE A 189 1.71 28.07 -23.86
N SER A 190 2.00 28.58 -22.65
CA SER A 190 2.10 30.03 -22.40
C SER A 190 3.26 30.65 -23.18
N ASP A 191 4.40 29.98 -23.23
CA ASP A 191 5.59 30.41 -23.97
C ASP A 191 5.33 30.41 -25.49
N GLU A 192 4.64 29.38 -26.01
CA GLU A 192 4.25 29.28 -27.41
C GLU A 192 3.23 30.37 -27.82
N TRP A 193 2.24 30.62 -26.97
CA TRP A 193 1.26 31.69 -27.17
C TRP A 193 1.91 33.07 -27.16
N ALA A 194 2.83 33.33 -26.22
CA ALA A 194 3.59 34.57 -26.15
C ALA A 194 4.46 34.78 -27.40
N ALA A 195 5.09 33.72 -27.92
CA ALA A 195 5.87 33.77 -29.16
C ALA A 195 5.00 34.09 -30.38
N HIS A 196 3.79 33.52 -30.47
CA HIS A 196 2.83 33.82 -31.54
C HIS A 196 2.29 35.25 -31.47
N ALA A 197 1.99 35.75 -30.28
CA ALA A 197 1.55 37.14 -30.08
C ALA A 197 2.64 38.15 -30.50
N LYS A 198 3.90 37.85 -30.19
CA LYS A 198 5.04 38.70 -30.55
C LYS A 198 5.27 38.75 -32.07
N LYS A 199 5.08 37.65 -32.79
CA LYS A 199 5.15 37.62 -34.26
C LYS A 199 4.07 38.47 -34.92
N LYS A 200 2.82 38.38 -34.46
CA LYS A 200 1.71 39.17 -35.02
C LYS A 200 1.89 40.68 -34.82
N GLY A 201 2.54 41.11 -33.74
CA GLY A 201 2.83 42.53 -33.50
C GLY A 201 4.02 43.09 -34.30
N GLN A 202 4.77 42.26 -35.02
CA GLN A 202 5.86 42.70 -35.92
C GLN A 202 5.43 42.80 -37.39
N GLU A 203 4.26 42.26 -37.74
CA GLU A 203 3.68 42.30 -39.09
C GLU A 203 2.66 43.46 -39.26
N SER A 204 2.43 44.26 -38.21
CA SER A 204 1.64 45.50 -38.22
C SER A 204 2.52 46.73 -38.22
#